data_AF-A0A413UCB5-F1
#
_entry.id   AF-A0A413UCB5-F1
#
_cell.length_a   1.000
_cell.length_b   1.000
_cell.length_c   1.000
_cell.angle_alpha   90.00
_cell.angle_beta   90.00
_cell.angle_gamma   90.00
#
_symmetry.space_group_name_H-M   'P 1'
#
loop_
_entity.id
_entity.type
_entity.pdbx_description
1 polymer ?
#
loop_
_entity_poly.entity_id
_entity_poly.type
_entity_poly.pdbx_seq_one_letter_code
_entity_poly.pdbx_strand_id
1 'polypeptide(L)'
;MQFIKTLSVTLIPLFISIYLNRKYQLADKDRTIVEKQFEIYNLLYLNIARDTLNQPINGNLAKTNIIKLIKEMQKSTTLCNFLGPKLYEYLLFCNSNGISNSTLGSIQLQIESDLEQIKYKLGYPCKLKYKNRLMQYLAILISLIYIIINIVKEINENKALYSQTSKLLITYVCSILFIVSCYIFWILLNNCIFIKKYIEVAKTYVKNKVEK
;
A
#
# COMPACT_ATOMS: atom_id res chain seq x y z
N MET A 1 7.80 -38.53 9.26
CA MET A 1 7.87 -37.60 10.41
C MET A 1 8.59 -36.29 10.06
N GLN A 2 9.68 -36.31 9.28
CA GLN A 2 10.36 -35.10 8.78
C GLN A 2 9.46 -34.21 7.90
N PHE A 3 8.70 -34.80 6.97
CA PHE A 3 7.78 -34.04 6.09
C PHE A 3 6.74 -33.20 6.86
N ILE A 4 6.08 -33.79 7.86
CA ILE A 4 5.12 -33.08 8.73
C ILE A 4 5.84 -31.96 9.50
N LYS A 5 7.05 -32.23 10.01
CA LYS A 5 7.89 -31.19 10.66
C LYS A 5 8.20 -30.04 9.70
N THR A 6 8.60 -30.30 8.46
CA THR A 6 8.91 -29.24 7.49
C THR A 6 7.67 -28.41 7.15
N LEU A 7 6.52 -29.06 6.99
CA LEU A 7 5.22 -28.43 6.69
C LEU A 7 4.75 -27.54 7.86
N SER A 8 4.89 -28.02 9.10
CA SER A 8 4.60 -27.24 10.31
C SER A 8 5.58 -26.07 10.49
N VAL A 9 6.87 -26.29 10.28
CA VAL A 9 7.93 -25.28 10.48
C VAL A 9 7.91 -24.18 9.42
N THR A 10 7.36 -24.41 8.22
CA THR A 10 7.26 -23.38 7.17
C THR A 10 5.90 -22.69 7.13
N LEU A 11 4.78 -23.41 7.26
CA LEU A 11 3.45 -22.80 7.20
C LEU A 11 3.11 -21.97 8.43
N ILE A 12 3.47 -22.43 9.64
CA ILE A 12 3.10 -21.73 10.88
C ILE A 12 3.77 -20.35 10.97
N PRO A 13 5.09 -20.18 10.71
CA PRO A 13 5.71 -18.85 10.71
C PRO A 13 5.18 -17.95 9.60
N LEU A 14 4.82 -18.52 8.44
CA LEU A 14 4.26 -17.76 7.33
C LEU A 14 2.88 -17.21 7.70
N PHE A 15 1.99 -18.02 8.29
CA PHE A 15 0.70 -17.57 8.83
C PHE A 15 0.85 -16.59 10.00
N ILE A 16 1.76 -16.83 10.94
CA ILE A 16 2.03 -15.92 12.07
C ILE A 16 2.58 -14.58 11.58
N SER A 17 3.52 -14.58 10.62
CA SER A 17 4.05 -13.36 10.01
C SER A 17 2.96 -12.54 9.31
N ILE A 18 2.05 -13.20 8.59
CA ILE A 18 0.89 -12.56 7.94
C ILE A 18 -0.10 -12.01 8.97
N TYR A 19 -0.36 -12.75 10.05
CA TYR A 19 -1.28 -12.34 11.11
C TYR A 19 -0.72 -11.16 11.92
N LEU A 20 0.58 -11.20 12.24
CA LEU A 20 1.27 -10.15 13.00
C LEU A 20 1.51 -8.87 12.18
N ASN A 21 1.76 -8.97 10.87
CA ASN A 21 1.86 -7.79 9.99
C ASN A 21 0.55 -6.96 9.89
N ARG A 22 -0.56 -7.48 10.45
CA ARG A 22 -1.87 -6.82 10.42
C ARG A 22 -2.04 -5.77 11.52
N LYS A 23 -1.20 -5.77 12.57
CA LYS A 23 -1.28 -4.85 13.70
C LYS A 23 -0.05 -3.94 13.78
N TYR A 24 0.00 -2.94 12.91
CA TYR A 24 0.67 -1.69 13.27
C TYR A 24 -0.24 -0.97 14.26
N GLN A 25 -0.28 -1.44 15.52
CA GLN A 25 -0.91 -0.68 16.59
C GLN A 25 0.04 0.46 16.92
N LEU A 26 -0.23 1.65 16.38
CA LEU A 26 0.35 2.88 16.91
C LEU A 26 0.02 2.95 18.40
N ALA A 27 1.01 3.29 19.23
CA ALA A 27 0.72 3.66 20.60
C ALA A 27 -0.24 4.86 20.60
N ASP A 28 -1.13 4.96 21.59
CA ASP A 28 -2.18 6.00 21.60
C ASP A 28 -1.61 7.43 21.48
N LYS A 29 -0.43 7.67 22.06
CA LYS A 29 0.28 8.94 21.96
C LYS A 29 0.74 9.24 20.53
N ASP A 30 1.23 8.25 19.79
CA ASP A 30 1.63 8.42 18.40
C ASP A 30 0.42 8.56 17.48
N ARG A 31 -0.67 7.87 17.81
CA ARG A 31 -1.92 7.95 17.06
C ARG A 31 -2.49 9.38 17.06
N THR A 32 -2.52 10.05 18.20
CA THR A 32 -3.01 11.45 18.27
C THR A 32 -2.18 12.42 17.43
N ILE A 33 -0.86 12.22 17.34
CA ILE A 33 0.02 13.01 16.47
C ILE A 33 -0.31 12.75 15.01
N VAL A 34 -0.46 11.48 14.62
CA VAL A 34 -0.77 11.09 13.23
C VAL A 34 -2.18 11.55 12.82
N GLU A 35 -3.15 11.60 13.74
CA GLU A 35 -4.48 12.16 13.49
C GLU A 35 -4.43 13.67 13.22
N LYS A 36 -3.62 14.43 13.98
CA LYS A 36 -3.36 15.84 13.67
C LYS A 36 -2.66 16.03 12.31
N GLN A 37 -1.69 15.16 11.99
CA GLN A 37 -1.07 15.16 10.66
C GLN A 37 -2.11 14.89 9.57
N PHE A 38 -3.05 13.98 9.81
CA PHE A 38 -4.13 13.69 8.86
C PHE A 38 -5.02 14.90 8.61
N GLU A 39 -5.45 15.62 9.65
CA GLU A 39 -6.28 16.83 9.51
C GLU A 39 -5.58 17.89 8.66
N ILE A 40 -4.30 18.16 8.96
CA ILE A 40 -3.48 19.12 8.22
C ILE A 40 -3.34 18.69 6.76
N TYR A 41 -2.92 17.45 6.51
CA TYR A 41 -2.72 16.95 5.15
C TYR A 41 -4.02 16.85 4.35
N ASN A 42 -5.16 16.60 4.99
CA ASN A 42 -6.45 16.58 4.32
C ASN A 42 -6.85 17.99 3.85
N LEU A 43 -6.60 19.02 4.66
CA LEU A 43 -6.77 20.42 4.26
C LEU A 43 -5.82 20.82 3.14
N LEU A 44 -4.55 20.42 3.22
CA LEU A 44 -3.58 20.67 2.15
C LEU A 44 -4.00 20.00 0.84
N TYR A 45 -4.46 18.75 0.92
CA TYR A 45 -4.96 18.01 -0.22
C TYR A 45 -6.12 18.74 -0.89
N LEU A 46 -7.14 19.15 -0.11
CA LEU A 46 -8.34 19.82 -0.60
C LEU A 46 -8.11 21.22 -1.19
N ASN A 47 -7.01 21.88 -0.83
CA ASN A 47 -6.74 23.27 -1.22
C ASN A 47 -5.58 23.42 -2.21
N ILE A 48 -4.72 22.41 -2.37
CA ILE A 48 -3.52 22.48 -3.20
C ILE A 48 -3.49 21.36 -4.25
N ALA A 49 -3.88 20.14 -3.89
CA ALA A 49 -3.79 18.99 -4.78
C ALA A 49 -5.08 18.78 -5.57
N ARG A 50 -6.20 18.59 -4.88
CA ARG A 50 -7.50 18.25 -5.48
C ARG A 50 -8.66 18.91 -4.76
N ASP A 51 -9.78 19.10 -5.43
CA ASP A 51 -11.02 19.58 -4.83
C ASP A 51 -11.83 18.44 -4.17
N THR A 52 -13.00 18.79 -3.65
CA THR A 52 -13.95 17.87 -3.01
C THR A 52 -14.52 16.84 -3.98
N LEU A 53 -14.47 17.09 -5.28
CA LEU A 53 -14.86 16.17 -6.35
C LEU A 53 -13.67 15.34 -6.88
N ASN A 54 -12.52 15.41 -6.20
CA ASN A 54 -11.30 14.70 -6.56
C ASN A 54 -10.72 15.13 -7.93
N GLN A 55 -11.04 16.34 -8.38
CA GLN A 55 -10.47 16.99 -9.56
C GLN A 55 -9.28 17.87 -9.17
N PRO A 56 -8.28 18.10 -10.05
CA PRO A 56 -7.15 18.95 -9.71
C PRO A 56 -7.57 20.39 -9.42
N ILE A 57 -6.96 20.97 -8.39
CA ILE A 57 -7.10 22.40 -8.10
C ILE A 57 -6.47 23.22 -9.23
N ASN A 58 -7.10 24.35 -9.58
CA ASN A 58 -6.56 25.34 -10.51
C ASN A 58 -5.14 25.76 -10.08
N GLY A 59 -4.18 25.72 -11.00
CA GLY A 59 -2.77 25.96 -10.68
C GLY A 59 -2.47 27.32 -10.02
N ASN A 60 -3.19 28.38 -10.40
CA ASN A 60 -3.01 29.71 -9.80
C ASN A 60 -3.56 29.76 -8.36
N LEU A 61 -4.68 29.08 -8.13
CA LEU A 61 -5.27 28.96 -6.79
C LEU A 61 -4.37 28.11 -5.88
N ALA A 62 -3.84 26.99 -6.39
CA ALA A 62 -2.90 26.15 -5.67
C ALA A 62 -1.61 26.91 -5.30
N LYS A 63 -1.03 27.69 -6.22
CA LYS A 63 0.13 28.56 -5.94
C LYS A 63 -0.17 29.58 -4.85
N THR A 64 -1.33 30.23 -4.92
CA THR A 64 -1.78 31.20 -3.90
C THR A 64 -1.89 30.54 -2.52
N ASN A 65 -2.43 29.33 -2.46
CA ASN A 65 -2.56 28.58 -1.22
C ASN A 65 -1.22 28.08 -0.68
N ILE A 66 -0.27 27.70 -1.54
CA ILE A 66 1.10 27.38 -1.12
C ILE A 66 1.79 28.61 -0.52
N ILE A 67 1.64 29.80 -1.11
CA ILE A 67 2.21 31.03 -0.55
C ILE A 67 1.60 31.34 0.83
N LYS A 68 0.28 31.14 1.01
CA LYS A 68 -0.37 31.28 2.31
C LYS A 68 0.20 30.29 3.33
N LEU A 69 0.36 29.03 2.95
CA LEU A 69 0.95 27.99 3.79
C LEU A 69 2.38 28.35 4.23
N ILE A 70 3.23 28.80 3.31
CA ILE A 70 4.60 29.23 3.64
C ILE A 70 4.58 30.36 4.67
N LYS A 71 3.69 31.35 4.52
CA LYS A 71 3.53 32.44 5.49
C LYS A 71 3.03 31.95 6.85
N GLU A 72 2.15 30.97 6.89
CA GLU A 72 1.67 30.36 8.13
C GLU A 72 2.77 29.55 8.83
N MET A 73 3.59 28.81 8.08
CA MET A 73 4.75 28.10 8.62
C MET A 73 5.78 29.05 9.23
N GLN A 74 6.00 30.23 8.64
CA GLN A 74 6.89 31.23 9.22
C GLN A 74 6.37 31.80 10.54
N LYS A 75 5.05 31.80 10.74
CA LYS A 75 4.40 32.30 11.97
C LYS A 75 4.26 31.22 13.03
N SER A 76 4.14 29.96 12.64
CA SER A 76 3.89 28.83 13.54
C SER A 76 5.17 28.10 13.89
N THR A 77 5.48 27.98 15.18
CA THR A 77 6.61 27.20 15.67
C THR A 77 6.37 25.69 15.62
N THR A 78 5.13 25.23 15.40
CA THR A 78 4.73 23.83 15.54
C THR A 78 4.20 23.20 14.26
N LEU A 79 3.70 23.98 13.29
CA LEU A 79 3.13 23.45 12.03
C LEU A 79 4.16 22.61 11.25
N CYS A 80 5.42 23.05 11.25
CA CYS A 80 6.53 22.37 10.57
C CYS A 80 6.74 20.94 11.10
N ASN A 81 6.43 20.68 12.38
CA ASN A 81 6.60 19.36 13.00
C ASN A 81 5.61 18.32 12.47
N PHE A 82 4.53 18.77 11.82
CA PHE A 82 3.51 17.89 11.25
C PHE A 82 3.68 17.67 9.74
N LEU A 83 4.60 18.39 9.10
CA LEU A 83 4.90 18.23 7.68
C LEU A 83 5.97 17.16 7.46
N GLY A 84 5.80 16.39 6.39
CA GLY A 84 6.81 15.48 5.90
C GLY A 84 8.06 16.23 5.45
N PRO A 85 9.26 15.66 5.63
CA PRO A 85 10.53 16.36 5.38
C PRO A 85 10.65 16.83 3.92
N LYS A 86 10.23 16.02 2.95
CA LYS A 86 10.23 16.39 1.52
C LYS A 86 9.29 17.54 1.20
N LEU A 87 8.09 17.52 1.78
CA LEU A 87 7.14 18.63 1.57
C LEU A 87 7.69 19.92 2.17
N TYR A 88 8.28 19.83 3.37
CA TYR A 88 8.94 20.96 4.01
C TYR A 88 10.07 21.55 3.15
N GLU A 89 10.95 20.70 2.61
CA GLU A 89 12.01 21.12 1.69
C GLU A 89 11.48 21.82 0.43
N TYR A 90 10.43 21.28 -0.19
CA TYR A 90 9.81 21.94 -1.34
C TYR A 90 9.22 23.31 -0.99
N LEU A 91 8.61 23.46 0.19
CA LEU A 91 8.04 24.73 0.64
C LEU A 91 9.13 25.76 0.93
N LEU A 92 10.25 25.36 1.54
CA LEU A 92 11.43 26.22 1.72
C LEU A 92 12.03 26.64 0.37
N PHE A 93 12.17 25.71 -0.57
CA PHE A 93 12.66 26.01 -1.91
C PHE A 93 11.75 27.01 -2.62
N CYS A 94 10.43 26.85 -2.53
CA CYS A 94 9.46 27.77 -3.11
C CYS A 94 9.49 29.16 -2.47
N ASN A 95 9.81 29.25 -1.18
CA ASN A 95 9.94 30.54 -0.50
C ASN A 95 11.09 31.37 -1.09
N SER A 96 12.19 30.73 -1.47
CA SER A 96 13.37 31.42 -2.02
C SER A 96 13.32 31.62 -3.53
N ASN A 97 12.72 30.70 -4.28
CA ASN A 97 12.82 30.64 -5.75
C ASN A 97 11.50 30.83 -6.49
N GLY A 98 10.39 31.04 -5.77
CA GLY A 98 9.05 31.09 -6.35
C GLY A 98 8.49 29.71 -6.74
N ILE A 99 7.27 29.70 -7.32
CA ILE A 99 6.54 28.47 -7.61
C ILE A 99 6.39 28.27 -9.13
N SER A 100 7.29 27.49 -9.70
CA SER A 100 7.18 27.01 -11.08
C SER A 100 6.06 25.96 -11.23
N ASN A 101 5.61 25.69 -12.46
CA ASN A 101 4.59 24.67 -12.71
C ASN A 101 5.08 23.24 -12.41
N SER A 102 6.36 22.94 -12.62
CA SER A 102 6.95 21.64 -12.29
C SER A 102 7.10 21.45 -10.78
N THR A 103 7.51 22.49 -10.06
CA THR A 103 7.59 22.48 -8.59
C THR A 103 6.19 22.32 -7.98
N LEU A 104 5.19 23.02 -8.52
CA LEU A 104 3.79 22.84 -8.13
C LEU A 104 3.34 21.38 -8.30
N GLY A 105 3.61 20.77 -9.45
CA GLY A 105 3.27 19.36 -9.68
C GLY A 105 3.95 18.42 -8.68
N SER A 106 5.20 18.70 -8.32
CA SER A 106 5.95 17.92 -7.33
C SER A 106 5.35 18.05 -5.93
N ILE A 107 4.98 19.26 -5.51
CA ILE A 107 4.30 19.52 -4.23
C ILE A 107 2.97 18.80 -4.17
N GLN A 108 2.16 18.89 -5.23
CA GLN A 108 0.85 18.21 -5.29
C GLN A 108 1.03 16.70 -5.12
N LEU A 109 1.93 16.08 -5.88
CA LEU A 109 2.22 14.64 -5.77
C LEU A 109 2.75 14.25 -4.38
N GLN A 110 3.59 15.08 -3.77
CA GLN A 110 4.10 14.83 -2.43
C GLN A 110 2.98 14.87 -1.38
N ILE A 111 2.06 15.85 -1.46
CA ILE A 111 0.88 15.92 -0.58
C ILE A 111 0.00 14.68 -0.74
N GLU A 112 -0.25 14.22 -1.97
CA GLU A 112 -1.03 12.99 -2.21
C GLU A 112 -0.35 11.76 -1.59
N SER A 113 0.97 11.65 -1.77
CA SER A 113 1.77 10.52 -1.28
C SER A 113 1.81 10.47 0.25
N ASP A 114 2.08 11.61 0.89
CA ASP A 114 2.14 11.71 2.35
C ASP A 114 0.78 11.42 2.99
N LEU A 115 -0.31 11.94 2.40
CA LEU A 115 -1.66 11.66 2.89
C LEU A 115 -2.02 10.17 2.79
N GLU A 116 -1.61 9.48 1.72
CA GLU A 116 -1.79 8.02 1.59
C GLU A 116 -1.03 7.25 2.67
N GLN A 117 0.19 7.68 3.01
CA GLN A 117 0.98 7.07 4.09
C GLN A 117 0.36 7.32 5.47
N ILE A 118 -0.12 8.54 5.73
CA ILE A 118 -0.81 8.88 6.99
C ILE A 118 -2.09 8.05 7.14
N LYS A 119 -2.91 7.96 6.08
CA LYS A 119 -4.10 7.09 6.06
C LYS A 119 -3.74 5.62 6.33
N TYR A 120 -2.63 5.15 5.75
CA TYR A 120 -2.14 3.79 5.99
C TYR A 120 -1.78 3.55 7.46
N LYS A 121 -1.04 4.49 8.08
CA LYS A 121 -0.66 4.43 9.50
C LYS A 121 -1.89 4.41 10.42
N LEU A 122 -2.93 5.21 10.12
CA LEU A 122 -4.19 5.25 10.87
C LEU A 122 -5.12 4.07 10.59
N GLY A 123 -4.80 3.22 9.62
CA GLY A 123 -5.64 2.08 9.23
C GLY A 123 -6.85 2.45 8.36
N TYR A 124 -6.97 3.70 7.92
CA TYR A 124 -8.01 4.16 6.99
C TYR A 124 -7.94 3.47 5.62
N PRO A 125 -9.05 3.43 4.85
CA PRO A 125 -9.02 2.93 3.48
C PRO A 125 -8.12 3.83 2.62
N CYS A 126 -7.06 3.25 2.04
CA CYS A 126 -6.10 3.97 1.20
C CYS A 126 -5.49 3.04 0.13
N LYS A 127 -5.03 3.59 -1.00
CA LYS A 127 -4.45 2.81 -2.11
C LYS A 127 -3.26 1.98 -1.65
N LEU A 128 -2.45 2.53 -0.75
CA LEU A 128 -1.24 1.85 -0.25
C LEU A 128 -1.61 0.57 0.52
N LYS A 129 -2.72 0.57 1.27
CA LYS A 129 -3.28 -0.61 1.94
C LYS A 129 -3.67 -1.70 0.94
N TYR A 130 -4.30 -1.33 -0.18
CA TYR A 130 -4.67 -2.28 -1.22
C TYR A 130 -3.45 -2.83 -1.97
N LYS A 131 -2.48 -1.98 -2.32
CA LYS A 131 -1.23 -2.40 -2.97
C LYS A 131 -0.43 -3.37 -2.10
N ASN A 132 -0.31 -3.08 -0.80
CA ASN A 132 0.38 -3.97 0.13
C ASN A 132 -0.37 -5.30 0.31
N ARG A 133 -1.71 -5.27 0.41
CA ARG A 133 -2.53 -6.50 0.44
C ARG A 133 -2.31 -7.35 -0.81
N LEU A 134 -2.26 -6.72 -1.99
CA LEU A 134 -2.03 -7.43 -3.24
C LEU A 134 -0.65 -8.10 -3.26
N MET A 135 0.40 -7.39 -2.87
CA MET A 135 1.75 -7.96 -2.73
C MET A 135 1.79 -9.12 -1.73
N GLN A 136 1.10 -8.99 -0.59
CA GLN A 136 1.01 -10.07 0.40
C GLN A 136 0.31 -11.31 -0.18
N TYR A 137 -0.84 -11.14 -0.83
CA TYR A 137 -1.56 -12.25 -1.47
C TYR A 137 -0.74 -12.91 -2.57
N LEU A 138 0.03 -12.14 -3.35
CA LEU A 138 0.94 -12.67 -4.37
C LEU A 138 2.05 -13.52 -3.73
N ALA A 139 2.69 -13.02 -2.67
CA ALA A 139 3.74 -13.75 -1.96
C ALA A 139 3.22 -15.06 -1.35
N ILE A 140 2.00 -15.04 -0.79
CA ILE A 140 1.34 -16.23 -0.26
C ILE A 140 1.09 -17.24 -1.38
N LEU A 141 0.56 -16.79 -2.52
CA LEU A 141 0.26 -17.67 -3.65
C LEU A 141 1.53 -18.37 -4.17
N ILE A 142 2.61 -17.62 -4.37
CA ILE A 142 3.90 -18.17 -4.82
C ILE A 142 4.42 -19.20 -3.82
N SER A 143 4.35 -18.89 -2.52
CA SER A 143 4.79 -19.80 -1.46
C SER A 143 3.98 -21.09 -1.42
N LEU A 144 2.65 -21.00 -1.58
CA LEU A 144 1.78 -22.18 -1.62
C LEU A 144 2.07 -23.06 -2.83
N ILE A 145 2.26 -22.47 -4.02
CA ILE A 145 2.62 -23.20 -5.24
C ILE A 145 3.96 -23.92 -5.05
N TYR A 146 4.95 -23.23 -4.47
CA TYR A 146 6.27 -23.82 -4.19
C TYR A 146 6.18 -25.01 -3.23
N ILE A 147 5.38 -24.89 -2.17
CA ILE A 147 5.13 -25.99 -1.23
C ILE A 147 4.50 -27.17 -1.97
N ILE A 148 3.45 -26.96 -2.78
CA ILE A 148 2.78 -28.04 -3.53
C ILE A 148 3.79 -28.76 -4.45
N ILE A 149 4.61 -28.02 -5.19
CA ILE A 149 5.62 -28.60 -6.10
C ILE A 149 6.61 -29.48 -5.32
N ASN A 150 7.14 -28.98 -4.20
CA ASN A 150 8.08 -29.75 -3.38
C ASN A 150 7.45 -31.01 -2.81
N ILE A 151 6.20 -30.94 -2.35
CA ILE A 151 5.47 -32.10 -1.84
C ILE A 151 5.32 -33.15 -2.95
N VAL A 152 4.89 -32.75 -4.15
CA VAL A 152 4.71 -33.67 -5.28
C VAL A 152 6.04 -34.30 -5.70
N LYS A 153 7.11 -33.50 -5.76
CA LYS A 153 8.45 -33.99 -6.09
C LYS A 153 8.96 -35.03 -5.08
N GLU A 154 8.85 -34.73 -3.79
CA GLU A 154 9.25 -35.62 -2.70
C GLU A 154 8.51 -36.97 -2.75
N ILE A 155 7.20 -36.95 -3.02
CA ILE A 155 6.41 -38.19 -3.16
C ILE A 155 6.86 -39.02 -4.37
N ASN A 156 7.14 -38.36 -5.50
CA ASN A 156 7.53 -39.04 -6.73
C ASN A 156 8.92 -39.69 -6.61
N GLU A 157 9.87 -39.00 -5.98
CA GLU A 157 11.24 -39.50 -5.77
C GLU A 157 11.28 -40.62 -4.71
N ASN A 158 10.50 -40.51 -3.63
CA ASN A 158 10.50 -41.45 -2.51
C ASN A 158 9.26 -42.37 -2.49
N LYS A 159 8.67 -42.66 -3.65
CA LYS A 159 7.39 -43.38 -3.79
C LYS A 159 7.34 -44.74 -3.08
N ALA A 160 8.48 -45.43 -2.98
CA ALA A 160 8.60 -46.74 -2.32
C ALA A 160 8.55 -46.65 -0.78
N LEU A 161 8.91 -45.51 -0.19
CA LEU A 161 8.97 -45.30 1.27
C LEU A 161 7.61 -44.97 1.89
N TYR A 162 6.62 -44.60 1.07
CA TYR A 162 5.29 -44.17 1.52
C TYR A 162 4.23 -45.26 1.35
N SER A 163 3.61 -45.64 2.47
CA SER A 163 2.41 -46.49 2.51
C SER A 163 1.23 -45.88 1.75
N GLN A 164 0.27 -46.72 1.33
CA GLN A 164 -0.91 -46.29 0.57
C GLN A 164 -1.75 -45.24 1.33
N THR A 165 -1.91 -45.40 2.64
CA THR A 165 -2.63 -44.46 3.51
C THR A 165 -1.91 -43.10 3.60
N SER A 166 -0.58 -43.10 3.71
CA SER A 166 0.20 -41.85 3.71
C SER A 166 0.12 -41.10 2.38
N LYS A 167 0.11 -41.82 1.24
CA LYS A 167 -0.09 -41.21 -0.08
C LYS A 167 -1.45 -40.54 -0.18
N LEU A 168 -2.51 -41.20 0.30
CA LEU A 168 -3.88 -40.69 0.31
C LEU A 168 -3.99 -39.41 1.16
N LEU A 169 -3.39 -39.40 2.36
CA LEU A 169 -3.37 -38.24 3.23
C LEU A 169 -2.64 -37.04 2.61
N ILE A 170 -1.49 -37.27 1.98
CA ILE A 170 -0.74 -36.20 1.32
C ILE A 170 -1.51 -35.66 0.10
N THR A 171 -2.17 -36.52 -0.67
CA THR A 171 -3.04 -36.10 -1.78
C THR A 171 -4.15 -35.18 -1.28
N TYR A 172 -4.84 -35.51 -0.18
CA TYR A 172 -5.85 -34.63 0.40
C TYR A 172 -5.28 -33.28 0.84
N VAL A 173 -4.10 -33.26 1.47
CA VAL A 173 -3.44 -32.00 1.85
C VAL A 173 -3.11 -31.16 0.61
N CYS A 174 -2.57 -31.76 -0.45
CA CYS A 174 -2.31 -31.06 -1.71
C CYS A 174 -3.60 -30.51 -2.35
N SER A 175 -4.69 -31.29 -2.34
CA SER A 175 -5.99 -30.83 -2.86
C SER A 175 -6.53 -29.63 -2.08
N ILE A 176 -6.41 -29.62 -0.75
CA ILE A 176 -6.82 -28.48 0.09
C ILE A 176 -5.95 -27.26 -0.21
N LEU A 177 -4.62 -27.42 -0.27
CA LEU A 177 -3.70 -26.33 -0.61
C LEU A 177 -3.96 -25.76 -2.00
N PHE A 178 -4.31 -26.62 -2.97
CA PHE A 178 -4.69 -26.20 -4.31
C PHE A 178 -5.97 -25.37 -4.31
N ILE A 179 -7.03 -25.81 -3.62
CA ILE A 179 -8.28 -25.04 -3.47
C ILE A 179 -8.01 -23.67 -2.84
N VAL A 180 -7.20 -23.61 -1.78
CA VAL A 180 -6.79 -22.34 -1.14
C VAL A 180 -6.03 -21.44 -2.11
N SER A 181 -5.15 -22.01 -2.93
CA SER A 181 -4.39 -21.27 -3.95
C SER A 181 -5.32 -20.68 -5.02
N CYS A 182 -6.30 -21.46 -5.52
CA CYS A 182 -7.31 -20.97 -6.45
C CYS A 182 -8.14 -19.83 -5.87
N TYR A 183 -8.51 -19.91 -4.59
CA TYR A 183 -9.25 -18.86 -3.90
C TYR A 183 -8.44 -17.55 -3.78
N ILE A 184 -7.16 -17.64 -3.40
CA ILE A 184 -6.27 -16.49 -3.34
C ILE A 184 -6.05 -15.87 -4.73
N PHE A 185 -5.88 -16.71 -5.74
CA PHE A 185 -5.77 -16.26 -7.13
C PHE A 185 -7.02 -15.51 -7.59
N TRP A 186 -8.22 -15.98 -7.24
CA TRP A 186 -9.47 -15.26 -7.50
C TRP A 186 -9.53 -13.89 -6.83
N ILE A 187 -9.09 -13.78 -5.58
CA ILE A 187 -8.97 -12.49 -4.86
C ILE A 187 -8.00 -11.55 -5.58
N LEU A 188 -6.87 -12.06 -6.06
CA LEU A 188 -5.89 -11.28 -6.81
C LEU A 188 -6.48 -10.75 -8.13
N LEU A 189 -7.19 -11.59 -8.89
CA LEU A 189 -7.85 -11.18 -10.13
C LEU A 189 -8.87 -10.06 -9.89
N ASN A 190 -9.73 -10.19 -8.88
CA ASN A 190 -10.70 -9.16 -8.55
C ASN A 190 -10.05 -7.83 -8.16
N ASN A 191 -8.97 -7.87 -7.37
CA ASN A 191 -8.21 -6.66 -7.03
C ASN A 191 -7.48 -6.05 -8.24
N CYS A 192 -6.95 -6.88 -9.16
CA CYS A 192 -6.34 -6.41 -10.40
C CYS A 192 -7.35 -5.71 -11.33
N ILE A 193 -8.58 -6.23 -11.45
CA ILE A 193 -9.66 -5.58 -12.21
C ILE A 193 -9.98 -4.20 -11.63
N PHE A 194 -10.04 -4.09 -10.30
CA PHE A 194 -10.26 -2.81 -9.62
C PHE A 194 -9.12 -1.81 -9.89
N ILE A 195 -7.86 -2.26 -9.81
CA ILE A 195 -6.69 -1.43 -10.11
C ILE A 195 -6.68 -1.01 -11.59
N LYS A 196 -7.07 -1.89 -12.52
CA LYS A 196 -7.14 -1.58 -13.95
C LYS A 196 -8.13 -0.44 -14.22
N LYS A 197 -9.33 -0.49 -13.62
CA LYS A 197 -10.31 0.61 -13.68
C LYS A 197 -9.74 1.91 -13.11
N TYR A 198 -8.99 1.84 -12.00
CA TYR A 198 -8.36 3.01 -11.39
C TYR A 198 -7.26 3.63 -12.29
N ILE A 199 -6.41 2.80 -12.89
CA ILE A 199 -5.33 3.24 -13.80
C ILE A 199 -5.90 3.84 -15.09
N GLU A 200 -6.98 3.28 -15.61
CA GLU A 200 -7.64 3.77 -16.83
C GLU A 200 -8.19 5.19 -16.62
N VAL A 201 -8.85 5.44 -15.48
CA VAL A 201 -9.27 6.79 -15.07
C VAL A 201 -8.07 7.74 -14.92
N ALA A 202 -6.96 7.27 -14.34
CA ALA A 202 -5.74 8.07 -14.20
C ALA A 202 -5.04 8.37 -15.54
N LYS A 203 -5.09 7.45 -16.52
CA LYS A 203 -4.54 7.66 -17.87
C LYS A 203 -5.36 8.67 -18.66
N THR A 204 -6.69 8.57 -18.63
CA THR A 204 -7.59 9.56 -19.24
C THR A 204 -7.33 10.95 -18.66
N TYR A 205 -7.05 11.01 -17.36
CA TYR A 205 -6.67 12.24 -16.68
C TYR A 205 -5.32 12.83 -17.13
N VAL A 206 -4.27 12.02 -17.25
CA VAL A 206 -2.96 12.49 -17.76
C VAL A 206 -3.09 12.97 -19.20
N LYS A 207 -3.84 12.27 -20.05
CA LYS A 207 -4.09 12.67 -21.44
C LYS A 207 -4.77 14.05 -21.52
N ASN A 208 -5.80 14.28 -20.71
CA ASN A 208 -6.52 15.56 -20.66
C ASN A 208 -5.69 16.73 -20.10
N LYS A 209 -4.55 16.46 -19.44
CA LYS A 209 -3.63 17.47 -18.91
C LYS A 209 -2.49 17.82 -19.87
N VAL A 210 -2.17 16.96 -20.83
CA VAL A 210 -1.16 17.21 -21.88
C VAL A 210 -1.78 17.95 -23.07
N GLU A 211 -3.10 17.83 -23.27
CA GLU A 211 -3.85 18.51 -24.34
C GLU A 211 -4.39 19.91 -23.94
N LYS A 212 -3.96 20.49 -22.82
CA LYS A 212 -4.27 21.87 -22.39
C LYS A 212 -3.02 22.63 -22.02
#